data_AF-A0A7S2YH88-F1
#
_entry.id   AF-A0A7S2YH88-F1
#
_cell.length_a   1.000
_cell.length_b   1.000
_cell.length_c   1.000
_cell.angle_alpha   90.00
_cell.angle_beta   90.00
_cell.angle_gamma   90.00
#
_symmetry.space_group_name_H-M   'P 1'
#
loop_
_entity.id
_entity.type
_entity.pdbx_description
1 polymer ?
#
loop_
_entity_poly.entity_id
_entity_poly.type
_entity_poly.pdbx_seq_one_letter_code
_entity_poly.pdbx_strand_id
1 'polypeptide(L)'
;MMEDEEEEVGHCLICYDSLEHKTLYPCNHNDICPVCTLRLRHLHKDKKCPICKQEHEQVICEEATFQQHESFAEYPIWGNELGEDYLYKEAVGMFFRVDYYHRMIQPLLSFPCLECDEFD
;
A
#
# COMPACT_ATOMS: atom_id res chain seq x y z
N MET A 1 1.47 24.63 28.76
CA MET A 1 2.76 24.24 28.16
C MET A 1 2.57 22.83 27.66
N MET A 2 3.06 22.56 26.45
CA MET A 2 2.73 21.46 25.55
C MET A 2 1.42 21.72 24.80
N GLU A 3 1.54 22.52 23.74
CA GLU A 3 0.75 22.27 22.53
C GLU A 3 1.24 20.90 22.06
N ASP A 4 0.36 19.90 22.09
CA ASP A 4 0.59 18.65 21.39
C ASP A 4 0.81 19.04 19.93
N GLU A 5 2.06 19.00 19.46
CA GLU A 5 2.36 18.95 18.04
C GLU A 5 1.84 17.60 17.58
N GLU A 6 0.51 17.51 17.38
CA GLU A 6 -0.11 16.48 16.58
C GLU A 6 0.57 16.61 15.21
N GLU A 7 1.63 15.81 14.99
CA GLU A 7 2.11 15.54 13.65
C GLU A 7 0.86 15.23 12.83
N GLU A 8 0.50 16.11 11.89
CA GLU A 8 -0.71 15.94 11.08
C GLU A 8 -0.56 14.63 10.29
N VAL A 9 -1.00 13.53 10.91
CA VAL A 9 -1.09 12.23 10.27
C VAL A 9 -2.15 12.44 9.21
N GLY A 10 -1.71 12.54 7.95
CA GLY A 10 -2.61 12.74 6.82
C GLY A 10 -3.75 11.73 6.84
N HIS A 11 -4.86 12.03 6.18
CA HIS A 11 -5.97 11.10 6.05
C HIS A 11 -5.95 10.43 4.68
N CYS A 12 -6.32 9.15 4.62
CA CYS A 12 -6.52 8.47 3.35
C CYS A 12 -7.68 9.11 2.57
N LEU A 13 -7.47 9.50 1.32
CA LEU A 13 -8.52 10.14 0.51
C LEU A 13 -9.73 9.25 0.21
N ILE A 14 -9.61 7.94 0.39
CA ILE A 14 -10.68 6.97 0.08
C ILE A 14 -11.49 6.63 1.33
N CYS A 15 -10.83 6.28 2.43
CA CYS A 15 -11.52 5.84 3.65
C CYS A 15 -11.53 6.88 4.76
N TYR A 16 -10.84 8.01 4.61
CA TYR A 16 -10.70 9.07 5.62
C TYR A 16 -10.09 8.62 6.96
N ASP A 17 -9.51 7.43 6.99
CA ASP A 17 -8.81 6.88 8.15
C ASP A 17 -7.39 7.45 8.26
N SER A 18 -6.76 7.34 9.43
CA SER A 18 -5.40 7.82 9.66
C SER A 18 -4.41 7.14 8.71
N LEU A 19 -3.62 7.93 8.00
CA LEU A 19 -2.63 7.47 7.03
C LEU A 19 -1.31 7.12 7.73
N GLU A 20 -1.37 6.23 8.73
CA GLU A 20 -0.18 5.68 9.39
C GLU A 20 0.70 4.93 8.39
N HIS A 21 0.07 4.36 7.36
CA HIS A 21 0.74 3.70 6.25
C HIS A 21 0.23 4.30 4.95
N LYS A 22 1.15 4.58 4.04
CA LYS A 22 0.88 5.17 2.74
C LYS A 22 1.33 4.27 1.61
N THR A 23 0.66 4.41 0.48
CA THR A 23 1.06 3.75 -0.76
C THR A 23 1.88 4.72 -1.60
N LEU A 24 3.13 4.39 -1.86
CA LEU A 24 3.99 5.11 -2.77
C LEU A 24 3.68 4.71 -4.21
N TYR A 25 3.19 5.68 -4.98
CA TYR A 25 2.99 5.53 -6.41
C TYR A 25 4.15 6.17 -7.19
N PRO A 26 4.49 5.65 -8.38
CA PRO A 26 5.47 6.29 -9.26
C PRO A 26 5.07 7.70 -9.71
N CYS A 27 3.76 8.02 -9.70
CA CYS A 27 3.24 9.36 -9.96
C CYS A 27 3.27 10.30 -8.74
N ASN A 28 3.90 9.87 -7.63
CA ASN A 28 4.09 10.64 -6.39
C ASN A 28 2.80 11.05 -5.66
N HIS A 29 1.68 10.38 -5.95
CA HIS A 29 0.42 10.52 -5.23
C HIS A 29 0.38 9.52 -4.09
N ASN A 30 0.69 9.96 -2.87
CA ASN A 30 0.93 9.07 -1.73
C ASN A 30 -0.17 9.15 -0.65
N ASP A 31 -1.28 9.81 -0.93
CA ASP A 31 -2.35 10.13 0.05
C ASP A 31 -3.38 9.00 0.25
N ILE A 32 -2.97 7.74 0.02
CA ILE A 32 -3.87 6.58 0.00
C ILE A 32 -3.27 5.43 0.80
N CYS A 33 -4.06 4.87 1.71
CA CYS A 33 -3.61 3.76 2.54
C CYS A 33 -3.45 2.47 1.71
N PRO A 34 -2.51 1.58 2.10
CA PRO A 34 -2.30 0.29 1.44
C PRO A 34 -3.55 -0.57 1.32
N VAL A 35 -4.43 -0.54 2.33
CA VAL A 35 -5.66 -1.34 2.34
C VAL A 35 -6.64 -0.89 1.25
N CYS A 36 -6.80 0.42 1.05
CA CYS A 36 -7.65 0.94 -0.02
C CYS A 36 -7.09 0.62 -1.40
N THR A 37 -5.77 0.80 -1.58
CA THR A 37 -5.10 0.42 -2.83
C THR A 37 -5.22 -1.08 -3.10
N LEU A 38 -5.06 -1.93 -2.07
CA LEU A 38 -5.22 -3.38 -2.17
C LEU A 38 -6.64 -3.74 -2.61
N ARG A 39 -7.67 -3.16 -1.99
CA ARG A 39 -9.07 -3.41 -2.36
C ARG A 39 -9.35 -3.03 -3.81
N LEU A 40 -8.85 -1.89 -4.28
CA LEU A 40 -8.99 -1.48 -5.68
C LEU A 40 -8.31 -2.47 -6.64
N ARG A 41 -7.07 -2.85 -6.34
CA ARG A 41 -6.29 -3.75 -7.19
C ARG A 41 -6.80 -5.19 -7.16
N HIS A 42 -7.25 -5.69 -6.02
CA HIS A 42 -7.72 -7.06 -5.86
C HIS A 42 -9.17 -7.22 -6.32
N LEU A 43 -10.09 -6.38 -5.86
CA LEU A 43 -11.52 -6.51 -6.17
C LEU A 43 -11.88 -5.95 -7.55
N HIS A 44 -11.36 -4.77 -7.88
CA HIS A 44 -11.68 -4.11 -9.16
C HIS A 44 -10.68 -4.44 -10.27
N LYS A 45 -9.58 -5.15 -9.96
CA LYS A 45 -8.47 -5.40 -10.90
C LYS A 45 -7.93 -4.11 -11.52
N ASP A 46 -8.07 -2.98 -10.82
CA ASP A 46 -7.67 -1.67 -11.29
C ASP A 46 -6.31 -1.28 -10.69
N LYS A 47 -5.28 -1.20 -11.54
CA LYS A 47 -3.91 -0.84 -11.18
C LYS A 47 -3.61 0.66 -11.36
N LYS A 48 -4.65 1.47 -11.57
CA LYS A 48 -4.50 2.92 -11.74
C LYS A 48 -4.37 3.63 -10.40
N CYS A 49 -3.61 4.72 -10.39
CA CYS A 49 -3.65 5.68 -9.30
C CYS A 49 -5.07 6.27 -9.23
N PRO A 50 -5.76 6.24 -8.07
CA PRO A 50 -7.12 6.74 -7.99
C PRO A 50 -7.21 8.27 -8.08
N ILE A 51 -6.09 8.99 -7.96
CA ILE A 51 -5.99 10.45 -8.13
C ILE A 51 -5.80 10.82 -9.61
N CYS A 52 -4.64 10.50 -10.20
CA CYS A 52 -4.32 10.91 -11.58
C CYS A 52 -4.78 9.93 -12.67
N LYS A 53 -5.31 8.76 -12.30
CA LYS A 53 -5.75 7.68 -13.21
C LYS A 53 -4.65 7.07 -14.08
N GLN A 54 -3.39 7.40 -13.83
CA GLN A 54 -2.26 6.76 -14.50
C GLN A 54 -2.11 5.32 -14.03
N GLU A 55 -1.85 4.41 -14.96
CA GLU A 55 -1.65 3.00 -14.68
C GLU A 55 -0.24 2.75 -14.14
N HIS A 56 -0.16 2.00 -13.03
CA HIS A 56 1.10 1.64 -12.40
C HIS A 56 1.09 0.17 -12.03
N GLU A 57 1.95 -0.63 -12.64
CA GLU A 57 2.00 -2.07 -12.36
C GLU A 57 2.46 -2.37 -10.94
N GLN A 58 3.41 -1.57 -10.44
CA GLN A 58 4.05 -1.75 -9.15
C GLN A 58 3.87 -0.52 -8.25
N VAL A 59 3.54 -0.76 -6.98
CA VAL A 59 3.46 0.26 -5.92
C VAL A 59 4.04 -0.28 -4.62
N ILE A 60 4.53 0.60 -3.76
CA ILE A 60 5.19 0.22 -2.51
C ILE A 60 4.36 0.72 -1.33
N CYS A 61 4.24 -0.08 -0.27
CA CYS A 61 3.63 0.35 0.98
C CYS A 61 4.71 0.71 1.98
N GLU A 62 4.65 1.92 2.51
CA GLU A 62 5.59 2.45 3.49
C GLU A 62 4.81 2.99 4.69
N GLU A 63 5.43 2.94 5.87
CA GLU A 63 4.90 3.57 7.08
C GLU A 63 5.20 5.07 7.04
N ALA A 64 4.22 5.92 7.34
CA ALA A 64 4.38 7.37 7.27
C ALA A 64 5.42 7.91 8.26
N THR A 65 5.61 7.24 9.40
CA THR A 65 6.64 7.54 10.40
C THR A 65 8.04 7.07 9.99
N PHE A 66 8.12 6.14 9.04
CA PHE A 66 9.38 5.52 8.60
C PHE A 66 9.68 5.94 7.17
N GLN A 67 9.89 7.24 6.95
CA GLN A 67 10.28 7.81 5.66
C GLN A 67 11.76 7.52 5.37
N GLN A 68 12.10 6.28 4.99
CA GLN A 68 13.48 5.99 4.56
C GLN A 68 13.79 6.56 3.18
N HIS A 69 12.77 6.72 2.34
CA HIS A 69 12.89 7.25 0.98
C HIS A 69 11.77 8.26 0.69
N GLU A 70 12.09 9.34 -0.01
CA GLU A 70 11.10 10.40 -0.29
C GLU A 70 10.20 10.02 -1.47
N SER A 71 10.68 9.14 -2.36
CA SER A 71 9.94 8.75 -3.56
C SER A 71 10.10 7.29 -3.95
N PHE A 72 9.12 6.78 -4.71
CA PHE A 72 9.13 5.44 -5.29
C PHE A 72 10.42 5.15 -6.09
N ALA A 73 11.03 6.17 -6.70
CA ALA A 73 12.21 6.02 -7.56
C ALA A 73 13.51 5.76 -6.79
N GLU A 74 13.56 6.05 -5.49
CA GLU A 74 14.76 5.84 -4.66
C GLU A 74 14.86 4.42 -4.10
N TYR A 75 13.77 3.67 -4.17
CA TYR A 75 13.78 2.27 -3.79
C TYR A 75 14.57 1.45 -4.82
N PRO A 76 15.55 0.62 -4.38
CA PRO A 76 16.28 -0.27 -5.27
C PRO A 76 15.41 -1.47 -5.67
N ILE A 77 14.44 -1.26 -6.56
CA ILE A 77 13.56 -2.31 -7.08
C ILE A 77 14.35 -3.14 -8.10
N TRP A 78 14.63 -4.40 -7.76
CA TRP A 78 15.18 -5.38 -8.69
C TRP A 78 14.09 -6.38 -9.08
N GLY A 79 13.30 -6.04 -10.10
CA GLY A 79 12.18 -6.86 -10.55
C GLY A 79 11.08 -6.96 -9.48
N ASN A 80 11.04 -8.08 -8.77
CA ASN A 80 10.07 -8.39 -7.72
C ASN A 80 10.68 -8.31 -6.30
N GLU A 81 11.92 -7.82 -6.18
CA GLU A 81 12.66 -7.78 -4.92
C GLU A 81 12.97 -6.33 -4.54
N LEU A 82 12.53 -5.92 -3.34
CA LEU A 82 12.74 -4.58 -2.77
C LEU A 82 13.69 -4.61 -1.55
N GLY A 83 13.95 -5.80 -0.99
CA GLY A 83 14.73 -6.05 0.23
C GLY A 83 14.20 -7.28 0.98
N GLU A 84 14.96 -7.78 1.96
CA GLU A 84 14.59 -8.98 2.75
C GLU A 84 13.34 -8.76 3.62
N ASP A 85 13.08 -7.51 4.04
CA ASP A 85 11.95 -7.13 4.88
C ASP A 85 10.65 -6.83 4.11
N TYR A 86 10.67 -6.99 2.78
CA TYR A 86 9.54 -6.70 1.90
C TYR A 86 9.03 -7.94 1.16
N LEU A 87 7.72 -8.09 1.13
CA LEU A 87 7.00 -9.11 0.38
C LEU A 87 6.33 -8.47 -0.83
N TYR A 88 6.64 -8.97 -2.01
CA TYR A 88 5.93 -8.63 -3.24
C TYR A 88 4.76 -9.58 -3.48
N LYS A 89 3.63 -9.03 -3.91
CA LYS A 89 2.46 -9.80 -4.34
C LYS A 89 2.14 -9.51 -5.79
N GLU A 90 2.43 -10.47 -6.65
CA GLU A 90 2.23 -10.39 -8.11
C GLU A 90 0.76 -10.16 -8.49
N ALA A 91 -0.17 -10.83 -7.82
CA ALA A 91 -1.61 -10.70 -8.07
C ALA A 91 -2.11 -9.24 -8.02
N VAL A 92 -1.55 -8.45 -7.10
CA VAL A 92 -1.94 -7.04 -6.88
C VAL A 92 -0.87 -6.05 -7.35
N GLY A 93 0.36 -6.50 -7.60
CA GLY A 93 1.49 -5.64 -7.96
C GLY A 93 1.86 -4.66 -6.85
N MET A 94 1.90 -5.14 -5.61
CA MET A 94 2.20 -4.31 -4.43
C MET A 94 3.33 -4.91 -3.61
N PHE A 95 4.22 -4.05 -3.12
CA PHE A 95 5.22 -4.39 -2.11
C PHE A 95 4.71 -4.01 -0.72
N PHE A 96 4.82 -4.92 0.23
CA PHE A 96 4.46 -4.71 1.63
C PHE A 96 5.62 -5.06 2.53
N ARG A 97 5.80 -4.38 3.67
CA ARG A 97 6.66 -4.93 4.72
C ARG A 97 6.12 -6.26 5.25
N VAL A 98 7.00 -7.20 5.58
CA VAL A 98 6.64 -8.52 6.13
C VAL A 98 5.74 -8.38 7.37
N ASP A 99 6.12 -7.54 8.32
CA ASP A 99 5.35 -7.31 9.56
C ASP A 99 3.94 -6.78 9.29
N TYR A 100 3.84 -5.78 8.40
CA TYR A 100 2.57 -5.16 8.03
C TYR A 100 1.68 -6.14 7.27
N TYR A 101 2.27 -6.91 6.36
CA TYR A 101 1.55 -7.91 5.57
C TYR A 101 0.85 -8.93 6.47
N HIS A 102 1.56 -9.53 7.42
CA HIS A 102 0.98 -10.55 8.31
C HIS A 102 -0.08 -9.98 9.26
N ARG A 103 0.11 -8.75 9.76
CA ARG A 103 -0.84 -8.13 10.70
C ARG A 103 -2.10 -7.61 10.03
N MET A 104 -1.96 -6.91 8.90
CA MET A 104 -3.05 -6.15 8.31
C MET A 104 -3.61 -6.79 7.04
N ILE A 105 -2.75 -7.36 6.19
CA ILE A 105 -3.15 -7.81 4.85
C ILE A 105 -3.59 -9.28 4.84
N GLN A 106 -2.84 -10.16 5.49
CA GLN A 106 -3.16 -11.59 5.53
C GLN A 106 -4.58 -11.87 6.06
N PRO A 107 -5.07 -11.23 7.13
CA PRO A 107 -6.45 -11.45 7.61
C PRO A 107 -7.53 -11.03 6.61
N LEU A 108 -7.25 -10.01 5.80
CA LEU A 108 -8.19 -9.51 4.78
C LEU A 108 -8.32 -10.49 3.61
N LEU A 109 -7.27 -11.26 3.32
CA LEU A 109 -7.23 -12.27 2.26
C LEU A 109 -7.61 -13.67 2.76
N SER A 110 -7.58 -13.89 4.07
CA SER A 110 -7.75 -15.22 4.68
C SER A 110 -9.21 -15.69 4.77
N PHE A 111 -10.20 -14.91 4.33
CA PHE A 111 -11.59 -15.35 4.26
C PHE A 111 -11.88 -15.88 2.86
N PRO A 112 -11.82 -17.21 2.65
CA PRO A 112 -12.20 -17.78 1.36
C PRO A 112 -13.68 -17.47 1.11
N CYS A 113 -13.98 -16.98 -0.09
CA CYS A 113 -15.35 -16.88 -0.54
C CYS A 113 -15.89 -18.32 -0.71
N LEU A 114 -16.89 -18.69 0.07
CA LEU A 114 -17.55 -20.01 0.00
C LEU A 114 -18.17 -20.32 -1.38
N GLU A 115 -18.36 -19.31 -2.23
CA GLU A 115 -18.94 -19.46 -3.58
C GLU A 115 -17.92 -19.24 -4.71
N CYS A 116 -16.77 -18.61 -4.43
CA CYS A 116 -15.76 -18.26 -5.44
C CYS A 116 -14.40 -18.75 -4.96
N ASP A 117 -14.20 -20.06 -5.01
CA ASP A 117 -12.95 -20.74 -4.66
C ASP A 117 -11.96 -20.65 -5.84
N GLU A 118 -11.44 -19.45 -6.12
CA GLU A 118 -10.28 -19.29 -7.00
C GLU A 118 -9.19 -18.59 -6.18
N PHE A 119 -8.32 -19.42 -5.63
CA PHE A 119 -7.12 -19.03 -4.88
C PHE A 119 -6.04 -18.50 -5.83
N ASP A 120 -5.54 -17.29 -5.60
CA ASP A 120 -4.29 -16.76 -6.19
C ASP A 120 -3.46 -16.08 -5.09
#